data_AF-A0A7Y6I4A0-F1
#
_entry.id   AF-A0A7Y6I4A0-F1
#
_cell.length_a   1.000
_cell.length_b   1.000
_cell.length_c   1.000
_cell.angle_alpha   90.00
_cell.angle_beta   90.00
_cell.angle_gamma   90.00
#
_symmetry.space_group_name_H-M   'P 1'
#
loop_
_entity.id
_entity.type
_entity.pdbx_description
1 polymer ?
#
loop_
_entity_poly.entity_id
_entity_poly.type
_entity_poly.pdbx_seq_one_letter_code
_entity_poly.pdbx_strand_id
1 'polypeptide(L)' 'MQVKKVATYVLVAFVIFYLFTRPAQAASAVNGVFDGIVHGANQLAVFFTNVLA' A
#
# COMPACT_ATOMS: atom_id res chain seq x y z
N MET A 1 22.90 -5.55 15.68
CA MET A 1 22.57 -5.33 14.24
C MET A 1 22.07 -6.60 13.54
N GLN A 2 22.63 -7.79 13.84
CA GLN A 2 22.20 -9.07 13.27
C GLN A 2 20.72 -9.39 13.53
N VAL A 3 20.24 -9.20 14.77
CA VAL A 3 18.85 -9.50 15.17
C VAL A 3 17.82 -8.67 14.38
N LYS A 4 18.06 -7.37 14.19
CA LYS A 4 17.17 -6.51 13.38
C LYS A 4 17.09 -7.01 11.94
N LYS A 5 18.23 -7.38 11.35
CA LYS A 5 18.32 -7.88 9.98
C LYS A 5 17.58 -9.21 9.81
N VAL A 6 17.77 -10.14 10.74
CA VAL A 6 17.04 -11.42 10.76
C VAL A 6 15.54 -11.20 10.95
N ALA A 7 15.13 -10.33 11.87
CA ALA A 7 13.72 -10.00 12.08
C ALA A 7 13.08 -9.40 10.82
N THR A 8 13.79 -8.51 10.11
CA THR A 8 13.31 -7.96 8.83
C THR A 8 13.14 -9.06 7.79
N TYR A 9 14.10 -9.98 7.63
CA TYR A 9 13.96 -11.07 6.67
C TYR A 9 12.83 -12.04 7.01
N VAL A 10 12.63 -12.36 8.29
CA VAL A 10 11.51 -13.18 8.75
C VAL A 10 10.19 -12.50 8.44
N LEU A 11 10.09 -11.19 8.70
CA LEU A 11 8.89 -10.41 8.41
C LEU A 11 8.61 -10.37 6.90
N VAL A 12 9.62 -10.15 6.07
CA VAL A 12 9.48 -10.17 4.60
C VAL A 12 9.03 -11.55 4.11
N ALA A 13 9.64 -12.63 4.61
CA ALA A 13 9.25 -13.99 4.25
C ALA A 13 7.80 -14.29 4.67
N PHE A 14 7.38 -13.83 5.84
CA PHE A 14 6.00 -13.95 6.32
C PHE A 14 5.02 -13.20 5.41
N VAL A 15 5.35 -11.97 5.03
CA VAL A 15 4.51 -11.19 4.09
C VAL A 15 4.38 -11.94 2.77
N ILE A 16 5.48 -12.40 2.19
CA ILE A 16 5.45 -13.16 0.93
C ILE A 16 4.58 -14.41 1.07
N PHE A 17 4.77 -15.20 2.13
CA PHE A 17 3.94 -16.38 2.40
C PHE A 17 2.46 -16.02 2.53
N TYR A 18 2.13 -14.95 3.25
CA TYR A 18 0.76 -14.49 3.44
C TYR A 18 0.10 -14.08 2.11
N LEU A 19 0.84 -13.35 1.26
CA LEU A 19 0.39 -12.96 -0.08
C LEU A 19 0.08 -14.20 -0.95
N PHE A 20 0.94 -15.22 -0.92
CA PHE A 20 0.71 -16.47 -1.67
C PHE A 20 -0.43 -17.31 -1.11
N THR A 21 -0.61 -17.34 0.22
CA THR A 21 -1.64 -18.16 0.86
C THR A 21 -3.02 -17.51 0.77
N ARG A 22 -3.10 -16.17 0.70
CA ARG A 22 -4.36 -15.41 0.66
C ARG A 22 -4.35 -14.33 -0.43
N PRO A 23 -4.27 -14.71 -1.72
CA PRO A 23 -4.11 -13.77 -2.82
C PRO A 23 -5.27 -12.78 -2.94
N ALA A 24 -6.51 -13.20 -2.65
CA ALA A 24 -7.67 -12.31 -2.71
C ALA A 24 -7.59 -11.17 -1.67
N GLN A 25 -7.24 -11.48 -0.42
CA GLN A 25 -7.14 -10.49 0.66
C GLN A 25 -5.97 -9.53 0.43
N ALA A 26 -4.85 -10.06 -0.07
CA ALA A 26 -3.70 -9.29 -0.50
C ALA A 26 -4.04 -8.29 -1.62
N ALA A 27 -4.72 -8.77 -2.67
CA ALA A 27 -5.14 -7.94 -3.79
C ALA A 27 -6.09 -6.82 -3.32
N SER A 28 -7.06 -7.12 -2.46
CA SER A 28 -7.97 -6.10 -1.90
C SER A 28 -7.22 -5.03 -1.11
N ALA A 29 -6.22 -5.41 -0.30
CA ALA A 29 -5.44 -4.45 0.48
C ALA A 29 -4.62 -3.51 -0.42
N VAL A 30 -3.93 -4.06 -1.43
CA VAL A 30 -3.10 -3.27 -2.35
C VAL A 30 -3.99 -2.37 -3.22
N ASN A 31 -5.07 -2.91 -3.79
CA ASN A 31 -6.02 -2.12 -4.58
C ASN A 31 -6.65 -1.00 -3.75
N GLY A 32 -7.01 -1.23 -2.48
CA GLY A 32 -7.55 -0.19 -1.61
C GLY A 32 -6.55 0.94 -1.34
N VAL A 33 -5.25 0.63 -1.20
CA VAL A 33 -4.21 1.66 -1.05
C VAL A 33 -4.06 2.48 -2.33
N PHE A 34 -3.98 1.83 -3.49
CA PHE A 34 -3.89 2.52 -4.77
C PHE A 34 -5.11 3.40 -5.04
N ASP A 35 -6.30 2.89 -4.75
CA ASP A 35 -7.54 3.64 -4.91
C ASP A 35 -7.59 4.88 -4.00
N GLY A 36 -7.10 4.76 -2.76
CA GLY A 36 -6.96 5.90 -1.86
C GLY A 36 -5.97 6.97 -2.37
N ILE A 37 -4.85 6.56 -2.97
CA ILE A 37 -3.89 7.49 -3.58
C ILE A 37 -4.52 8.21 -4.77
N VAL A 38 -5.21 7.49 -5.66
CA VAL A 38 -5.87 8.06 -6.83
C VAL A 38 -6.99 9.01 -6.41
N HIS A 39 -7.81 8.63 -5.45
CA HIS A 39 -8.85 9.50 -4.89
C HIS A 39 -8.26 10.76 -4.27
N GLY A 40 -7.20 10.63 -3.47
CA GLY A 40 -6.49 11.77 -2.90
C GLY A 40 -5.93 12.72 -3.97
N ALA A 41 -5.30 12.18 -5.01
CA ALA A 41 -4.79 12.96 -6.14
C ALA A 41 -5.90 13.70 -6.88
N ASN A 42 -7.05 13.05 -7.09
CA ASN A 42 -8.21 13.67 -7.72
C ASN A 42 -8.79 14.81 -6.85
N GLN A 43 -8.84 14.63 -5.53
CA GLN A 43 -9.27 15.70 -4.61
C GLN A 43 -8.32 16.90 -4.62
N LEU A 44 -7.01 16.66 -4.72
CA LEU A 44 -6.03 17.73 -4.90
C LEU A 44 -6.25 18.47 -6.23
N ALA A 45 -6.47 17.73 -7.32
CA ALA A 45 -6.77 18.33 -8.62
C ALA A 45 -8.03 19.22 -8.58
N VAL A 46 -9.12 18.74 -8.00
CA VAL A 46 -10.36 19.50 -7.81
C VAL A 46 -10.13 20.76 -6.97
N PHE A 47 -9.36 20.65 -5.88
CA PHE A 47 -9.00 21.82 -5.07
C PHE A 47 -8.24 22.87 -5.88
N PHE A 48 -7.19 22.48 -6.62
CA PHE A 48 -6.42 23.41 -7.43
C PHE A 48 -7.26 24.02 -8.55
N THR A 49 -8.12 23.26 -9.22
CA THR A 49 -9.06 23.81 -10.22
C THR A 49 -10.01 24.83 -9.59
N ASN A 50 -10.57 24.56 -8.40
CA ASN A 50 -11.52 25.46 -7.77
C ASN A 50 -10.89 26.70 -7.12
N VAL A 51 -9.59 26.67 -6.81
CA VAL A 51 -8.88 27.78 -6.14
C VAL A 51 -8.07 28.64 -7.12
N LEU A 52 -7.55 28.06 -8.20
CA LEU A 52 -6.71 28.76 -9.17
C LEU A 52 -7.43 29.14 -10.48
N ALA A 53 -8.65 28.66 -10.73
CA ALA A 53 -9.50 29.11 -11.84
C ALA A 53 -10.46 30.20 -11.36
#